data_AF-A0A7Z9BN77-F1
#
_entry.id   AF-A0A7Z9BN77-F1
#
_cell.length_a   1.000
_cell.length_b   1.000
_cell.length_c   1.000
_cell.angle_alpha   90.00
_cell.angle_beta   90.00
_cell.angle_gamma   90.00
#
_symmetry.space_group_name_H-M   'P 1'
#
loop_
_entity.id
_entity.type
_entity.pdbx_description
1 polymer ?
#
loop_
_entity_poly.entity_id
_entity_poly.type
_entity_poly.pdbx_seq_one_letter_code
_entity_poly.pdbx_strand_id
1 'polypeptide(L)' 'MLKFDHWQDRNTGTQRSKPVIRVYELDLLGSKRDSDEGVPRNTYDEF' A
#
# COMPACT_ATOMS: atom_id res chain seq x y z
N MET A 1 -6.95 3.50 -17.14
CA MET A 1 -5.82 3.45 -18.11
C MET A 1 -4.53 3.29 -17.33
N LEU A 2 -3.71 2.31 -17.69
CA LEU A 2 -2.33 2.20 -17.23
C LEU A 2 -1.43 3.04 -18.16
N LYS A 3 -0.56 3.86 -17.57
CA LYS A 3 0.46 4.66 -18.27
C LYS A 3 1.83 4.33 -17.68
N PHE A 4 2.89 4.46 -18.47
CA PHE A 4 4.26 4.44 -17.97
C PHE A 4 4.94 5.78 -18.21
N ASP A 5 5.43 6.40 -17.14
CA ASP A 5 6.33 7.54 -17.24
C ASP A 5 7.76 7.01 -17.32
N HIS A 6 8.56 7.59 -18.21
CA HIS A 6 9.95 7.21 -18.43
C HIS A 6 10.86 8.40 -18.17
N TRP A 7 12.00 8.16 -17.53
CA TRP A 7 13.02 9.18 -17.30
C TRP A 7 14.39 8.55 -17.20
N GLN A 8 15.42 9.38 -17.41
CA GLN A 8 16.79 9.01 -17.12
C GLN A 8 17.11 9.37 -15.68
N ASP A 9 17.56 8.38 -14.89
CA ASP A 9 18.00 8.63 -13.53
C ASP A 9 19.22 9.57 -13.52
N ARG A 10 19.15 10.66 -12.77
CA ARG A 10 20.17 11.71 -12.78
C ARG A 10 21.53 11.24 -12.23
N ASN A 11 21.53 10.35 -11.24
CA ASN A 11 22.75 9.93 -10.55
C ASN A 11 23.48 8.82 -11.30
N THR A 12 22.72 7.96 -12.00
CA THR A 12 23.23 6.73 -12.61
C THR A 12 23.14 6.72 -14.13
N GLY A 13 22.40 7.65 -14.75
CA GLY A 13 22.14 7.66 -16.19
C GLY A 13 21.25 6.51 -16.67
N THR A 14 20.74 5.67 -15.77
CA THR A 14 19.94 4.49 -16.10
C THR A 14 18.53 4.91 -16.53
N GLN A 15 18.01 4.31 -17.61
CA GLN A 15 16.61 4.50 -17.99
C GLN A 15 15.67 3.80 -17.02
N ARG A 16 14.72 4.55 -16.48
CA ARG A 16 13.71 4.08 -15.52
C ARG A 16 12.32 4.22 -16.10
N SER A 17 11.41 3.40 -15.60
CA SER A 17 9.98 3.51 -15.86
C SER A 17 9.19 3.43 -14.55
N LYS A 18 8.07 4.15 -14.49
CA LYS A 18 7.14 4.13 -13.36
C LYS A 18 5.73 3.90 -13.90
N PRO A 19 5.07 2.79 -13.53
CA PRO A 19 3.65 2.62 -13.85
C PRO A 19 2.83 3.66 -13.08
N VAL A 20 1.93 4.32 -13.79
CA VAL A 20 0.97 5.30 -13.26
C VAL A 20 -0.44 4.79 -13.60
N ILE A 21 -1.23 4.58 -12.56
CA ILE A 21 -2.62 4.13 -12.66
C ILE A 21 -3.50 5.34 -12.37
N ARG A 22 -4.35 5.71 -13.34
CA ARG A 22 -5.41 6.70 -13.11
C ARG A 22 -6.59 6.00 -12.43
N VAL A 23 -6.94 6.47 -11.25
CA VAL A 23 -8.09 6.02 -10.45
C VAL A 23 -9.17 7.10 -10.50
N TYR A 24 -10.43 6.69 -10.72
CA TYR A 24 -11.57 7.62 -10.73
C TYR A 24 -12.26 7.70 -9.37
N GLU A 25 -12.32 6.58 -8.65
CA GLU A 25 -12.93 6.46 -7.33
C GLU A 25 -12.10 5.51 -6.49
N LEU A 26 -11.93 5.84 -5.20
CA LEU A 26 -11.12 5.09 -4.25
C LEU A 26 -11.91 4.93 -2.96
N ASP A 27 -12.29 3.69 -2.65
CA ASP A 27 -12.96 3.34 -1.40
C ASP A 27 -11.96 2.85 -0.35
N LEU A 28 -12.10 3.38 0.86
CA LEU A 28 -11.36 2.89 2.01
C LEU A 28 -12.12 1.72 2.63
N LEU A 29 -11.61 0.50 2.45
CA LEU A 29 -12.27 -0.73 2.94
C LEU A 29 -12.02 -1.04 4.43
N GLY A 30 -11.15 -0.29 5.10
CA GLY A 30 -10.84 -0.48 6.52
C GLY A 30 -9.53 0.20 6.93
N SER A 31 -9.25 0.24 8.24
CA SER A 31 -8.02 0.80 8.79
C SER A 31 -7.09 -0.28 9.36
N LYS A 32 -5.80 0.05 9.53
CA LYS A 32 -4.81 -0.87 10.13
C LYS A 32 -5.19 -1.30 11.55
N ARG A 33 -5.82 -0.42 12.34
CA ARG A 33 -6.20 -0.71 13.74
C ARG A 33 -7.30 -1.76 13.82
N ASP A 34 -8.23 -1.74 12.87
CA ASP A 34 -9.34 -2.70 12.79
C ASP A 34 -8.82 -4.13 12.54
N SER A 35 -7.59 -4.29 12.01
CA SER A 35 -6.96 -5.60 11.82
C SER A 35 -6.37 -6.19 13.11
N ASP A 36 -6.04 -5.35 14.09
CA ASP A 36 -5.38 -5.77 15.34
C ASP A 36 -6.38 -6.10 16.46
N GLU A 37 -7.61 -5.58 16.39
CA GLU A 37 -8.69 -5.86 17.37
C GLU A 37 -9.28 -7.28 17.27
N GLY A 38 -8.89 -8.04 16.23
CA GLY A 38 -9.31 -9.42 16.01
C GLY A 38 -8.53 -10.48 16.80
N VAL A 39 -7.47 -10.11 17.53
CA VAL A 39 -6.81 -11.03 18.47
C VAL A 39 -7.43 -10.83 19.85
N PRO A 40 -8.33 -11.71 20.32
CA PRO A 40 -8.71 -11.70 21.71
C PRO A 40 -7.44 -11.89 22.53
N ARG A 41 -7.04 -10.86 23.29
CA ARG A 41 -6.09 -11.03 24.39
C ARG A 41 -6.74 -12.00 25.36
N ASN A 42 -6.40 -13.28 25.19
CA ASN A 42 -6.89 -14.41 25.96
C ASN A 42 -7.00 -14.04 27.44
N THR A 43 -8.23 -13.96 27.91
CA THR A 43 -8.65 -13.74 29.31
C THR A 43 -8.50 -15.04 30.12
N TYR A 44 -7.51 -15.88 29.80
CA TYR A 44 -7.35 -17.23 30.36
C TYR A 44 -6.18 -17.35 31.35
N ASP A 45 -5.59 -16.25 31.81
CA ASP A 45 -4.54 -16.23 32.86
C ASP A 45 -5.12 -16.06 34.29
N GLU A 46 -6.38 -16.44 34.52
CA GLU A 46 -7.04 -16.40 35.85
C GLU A 46 -7.60 -17.77 36.31
N PHE A 47 -6.86 -18.85 36.08
CA PHE A 47 -7.01 -20.12 36.83
C PHE A 47 -5.67 -20.80 37.08
#